data_AF-A0A7G1QAQ9-F1
#
_entry.id   AF-A0A7G1QAQ9-F1
#
_cell.length_a   1.000
_cell.length_b   1.000
_cell.length_c   1.000
_cell.angle_alpha   90.00
_cell.angle_beta   90.00
_cell.angle_gamma   90.00
#
_symmetry.space_group_name_H-M   'P 1'
#
loop_
_entity.id
_entity.type
_entity.pdbx_description
1 polymer ?
#
loop_
_entity_poly.entity_id
_entity_poly.type
_entity_poly.pdbx_seq_one_letter_code
_entity_poly.pdbx_strand_id
1 'polypeptide(L)'
;MSVKSALRQAAQTLAASVVTVLETTTEPKTNSKMKQTDKVAQNIGNKITANTVLFFDLDGTLIDTNLVNFLSYKKAILSVTKSDHSLIYNPSKRFNRSNLKNTVPNLTESDYEKIIQEKEEYYNDFLHETKLNTEIVNILFKCSNTNQTVLVTNSYKNRAMVTLKHFGLEDKFNNIFCREFSNNDKKINKFQNAISKLGVSPNLVIAFENEQVEIENAKNAGIQKIIKIKTI
;
A
#
# COMPACT_ATOMS: atom_id res chain seq x y z
N MET A 1 -0.27 -65.87 13.82
CA MET A 1 -1.04 -64.60 13.69
C MET A 1 -0.38 -63.78 12.59
N SER A 2 -1.13 -63.46 11.54
CA SER A 2 -0.59 -62.83 10.33
C SER A 2 -0.36 -61.33 10.57
N VAL A 3 0.71 -60.76 10.00
CA VAL A 3 1.03 -59.32 10.01
C VAL A 3 -0.17 -58.46 9.57
N LYS A 4 -1.09 -59.01 8.76
CA LYS A 4 -2.34 -58.36 8.35
C LYS A 4 -3.37 -58.17 9.48
N SER A 5 -3.37 -58.99 10.53
CA SER A 5 -4.30 -58.83 11.66
C SER A 5 -3.82 -57.77 12.65
N ALA A 6 -2.51 -57.62 12.84
CA ALA A 6 -1.92 -56.57 13.67
C ALA A 6 -2.09 -55.17 13.06
N LEU A 7 -1.98 -55.04 11.73
CA LEU A 7 -2.22 -53.78 11.02
C LEU A 7 -3.69 -53.33 11.06
N ARG A 8 -4.65 -54.28 11.07
CA ARG A 8 -6.08 -53.95 11.23
C ARG A 8 -6.44 -53.49 12.64
N GLN A 9 -5.79 -54.05 13.66
CA GLN A 9 -6.01 -53.66 15.04
C GLN A 9 -5.39 -52.29 15.35
N ALA A 10 -4.21 -51.98 14.79
CA ALA A 10 -3.60 -50.65 14.89
C ALA A 10 -4.40 -49.56 14.17
N ALA A 11 -5.05 -49.87 13.03
CA ALA A 11 -5.89 -48.93 12.29
C ALA A 11 -7.21 -48.62 13.01
N GLN A 12 -7.78 -49.56 13.77
CA GLN A 12 -8.98 -49.33 14.59
C GLN A 12 -8.69 -48.55 15.87
N THR A 13 -7.50 -48.66 16.45
CA THR A 13 -7.11 -47.86 17.63
C THR A 13 -6.75 -46.41 17.27
N LEU A 14 -6.18 -46.14 16.08
CA LEU A 14 -5.97 -44.75 15.63
C LEU A 14 -7.27 -44.04 15.25
N ALA A 15 -8.27 -44.74 14.71
CA ALA A 15 -9.55 -44.14 14.36
C ALA A 15 -10.37 -43.73 15.61
N ALA A 16 -10.21 -44.42 16.75
CA ALA A 16 -10.90 -44.08 17.99
C ALA A 16 -10.29 -42.86 18.71
N SER A 17 -8.97 -42.64 18.63
CA SER A 17 -8.33 -41.46 19.23
C SER A 17 -8.48 -40.19 18.39
N VAL A 18 -8.81 -40.29 17.10
CA VAL A 18 -9.07 -39.14 16.22
C VAL A 18 -10.52 -38.63 16.36
N VAL A 19 -11.44 -39.46 16.85
CA VAL A 19 -12.86 -39.08 17.03
C VAL A 19 -13.14 -38.41 18.38
N THR A 20 -12.27 -38.54 19.39
CA THR A 20 -12.50 -37.94 20.73
C THR A 20 -11.86 -36.55 20.92
N VAL A 21 -11.23 -35.95 19.90
CA VAL A 21 -10.69 -34.57 19.97
C VAL A 21 -11.56 -33.55 19.23
N LEU A 22 -12.73 -33.98 18.72
CA LEU A 22 -13.65 -33.12 17.96
C LEU A 22 -14.86 -32.59 18.74
N GLU A 23 -14.96 -32.86 20.04
CA GLU A 23 -16.06 -32.34 20.88
C GLU A 23 -15.52 -31.65 22.14
N THR A 24 -14.81 -30.54 21.95
CA THR A 24 -14.78 -29.47 22.96
C THR A 24 -15.10 -28.16 22.27
N THR A 25 -16.33 -27.73 22.52
CA THR A 25 -16.92 -26.44 22.22
C THR A 25 -15.95 -25.29 22.49
N THR A 26 -15.48 -24.64 21.43
CA THR A 26 -15.33 -23.18 21.42
C THR A 26 -16.09 -22.67 20.22
N GLU A 27 -17.08 -21.84 20.46
CA GLU A 27 -17.83 -21.13 19.44
C GLU A 27 -16.88 -20.55 18.39
N PRO A 28 -17.20 -20.61 17.08
CA PRO A 28 -16.40 -19.91 16.11
C PRO A 28 -16.53 -18.42 16.44
N LYS A 29 -15.44 -17.79 16.89
CA LYS A 29 -15.29 -16.34 16.86
C LYS A 29 -15.38 -15.94 15.39
N THR A 30 -16.61 -15.77 14.90
CA THR A 30 -16.89 -15.38 13.53
C THR A 30 -16.19 -14.05 13.30
N ASN A 31 -15.20 -14.16 12.41
CA ASN A 31 -14.31 -13.15 11.90
C ASN A 31 -14.99 -11.77 11.73
N SER A 32 -14.92 -10.93 12.77
CA SER A 32 -15.49 -9.58 12.76
C SER A 32 -14.75 -8.67 11.78
N LYS A 33 -13.48 -8.96 11.46
CA LYS A 33 -12.70 -8.30 10.41
C LYS A 33 -13.29 -8.55 9.02
N MET A 34 -13.60 -9.80 8.66
CA MET A 34 -14.20 -10.14 7.35
C MET A 34 -15.59 -9.50 7.15
N LYS A 35 -16.45 -9.52 8.18
CA LYS A 35 -17.79 -8.87 8.10
C LYS A 35 -17.71 -7.35 7.97
N GLN A 36 -16.63 -6.73 8.45
CA GLN A 36 -16.45 -5.27 8.39
C GLN A 36 -15.84 -4.81 7.06
N THR A 37 -14.92 -5.60 6.47
CA THR A 37 -14.34 -5.35 5.14
C THR A 37 -15.36 -5.47 4.02
N ASP A 38 -16.30 -6.43 4.09
CA ASP A 38 -17.38 -6.55 3.10
C ASP A 38 -18.32 -5.34 3.10
N LYS A 39 -18.49 -4.71 4.27
CA LYS A 39 -19.39 -3.56 4.45
C LYS A 39 -18.81 -2.26 3.89
N VAL A 40 -17.48 -2.08 3.96
CA VAL A 40 -16.79 -0.92 3.35
C VAL A 40 -16.79 -1.04 1.83
N ALA A 41 -16.43 -2.21 1.29
CA ALA A 41 -16.49 -2.46 -0.15
C ALA A 41 -17.92 -2.33 -0.72
N GLN A 42 -18.95 -2.83 -0.01
CA GLN A 42 -20.35 -2.65 -0.41
C GLN A 42 -20.80 -1.17 -0.34
N ASN A 43 -20.43 -0.44 0.71
CA ASN A 43 -20.79 0.98 0.83
C ASN A 43 -20.10 1.88 -0.20
N ILE A 44 -18.89 1.51 -0.64
CA ILE A 44 -18.17 2.22 -1.72
C ILE A 44 -18.77 1.84 -3.08
N GLY A 45 -19.06 0.56 -3.32
CA GLY A 45 -19.64 0.07 -4.57
C GLY A 45 -20.95 0.78 -4.94
N ASN A 46 -21.81 1.05 -3.95
CA ASN A 46 -23.07 1.78 -4.16
C ASN A 46 -22.88 3.25 -4.58
N LYS A 47 -21.67 3.82 -4.45
CA LYS A 47 -21.35 5.21 -4.83
C LYS A 47 -20.71 5.31 -6.22
N ILE A 48 -20.27 4.19 -6.80
CA ILE A 48 -19.60 4.13 -8.09
C ILE A 48 -20.65 3.95 -9.18
N THR A 49 -20.76 4.94 -10.05
CA THR A 49 -21.60 4.88 -11.26
C THR A 49 -20.73 4.62 -12.49
N ALA A 50 -21.34 4.32 -13.64
CA ALA A 50 -20.59 4.10 -14.90
C ALA A 50 -19.67 5.27 -15.29
N ASN A 51 -20.04 6.50 -14.94
CA ASN A 51 -19.27 7.71 -15.28
C ASN A 51 -18.27 8.11 -14.19
N THR A 52 -18.14 7.32 -13.12
CA THR A 52 -17.21 7.62 -12.03
C THR A 52 -15.78 7.35 -12.48
N VAL A 53 -14.87 8.31 -12.17
CA VAL A 53 -13.43 8.17 -12.37
C VAL A 53 -12.78 7.92 -11.01
N LEU A 54 -11.98 6.86 -10.90
CA LEU A 54 -11.40 6.42 -9.63
C LEU A 54 -9.94 6.81 -9.56
N PHE A 55 -9.60 7.66 -8.59
CA PHE A 55 -8.23 8.08 -8.34
C PHE A 55 -7.68 7.33 -7.14
N PHE A 56 -6.60 6.59 -7.33
CA PHE A 56 -5.94 5.83 -6.26
C PHE A 56 -4.57 6.41 -5.96
N ASP A 57 -4.28 6.70 -4.68
CA ASP A 57 -2.89 6.85 -4.24
C ASP A 57 -2.19 5.48 -4.13
N LEU A 58 -0.86 5.51 -4.08
CA LEU A 58 -0.02 4.32 -3.97
C LEU A 58 0.33 3.98 -2.52
N ASP A 59 1.03 4.89 -1.82
CA ASP A 59 1.82 4.59 -0.62
C ASP A 59 0.94 4.63 0.64
N GLY A 60 0.64 3.47 1.20
CA GLY A 60 -0.29 3.33 2.32
C GLY A 60 -1.76 3.33 1.91
N THR A 61 -2.05 3.45 0.61
CA THR A 61 -3.38 3.31 0.01
C THR A 61 -3.53 1.95 -0.68
N LEU A 62 -2.83 1.75 -1.81
CA LEU A 62 -2.84 0.46 -2.52
C LEU A 62 -1.85 -0.53 -1.93
N ILE A 63 -0.69 -0.03 -1.49
CA ILE A 63 0.44 -0.85 -1.04
C ILE A 63 1.06 -0.19 0.19
N ASP A 64 1.23 -0.92 1.28
CA ASP A 64 2.09 -0.49 2.38
C ASP A 64 3.55 -0.57 1.96
N THR A 65 4.19 0.60 1.94
CA THR A 65 5.60 0.79 1.58
C THR A 65 6.44 1.35 2.72
N ASN A 66 5.89 1.51 3.93
CA ASN A 66 6.58 2.17 5.04
C ASN A 66 7.85 1.41 5.44
N LEU A 67 7.77 0.09 5.57
CA LEU A 67 8.92 -0.76 5.90
C LEU A 67 9.99 -0.69 4.82
N VAL A 68 9.61 -0.89 3.56
CA VAL A 68 10.54 -0.85 2.42
C VAL A 68 11.24 0.49 2.32
N ASN A 69 10.49 1.59 2.46
CA ASN A 69 11.05 2.92 2.45
C ASN A 69 12.04 3.12 3.62
N PHE A 70 11.71 2.66 4.84
CA PHE A 70 12.63 2.70 5.97
C PHE A 70 13.92 1.88 5.73
N LEU A 71 13.80 0.64 5.26
CA LEU A 71 14.95 -0.23 4.97
C LEU A 71 15.86 0.38 3.90
N SER A 72 15.27 1.00 2.88
CA SER A 72 16.00 1.71 1.82
C SER A 72 16.81 2.88 2.38
N TYR A 73 16.20 3.70 3.25
CA TYR A 73 16.92 4.77 3.94
C TYR A 73 18.00 4.23 4.87
N LYS A 74 17.70 3.20 5.66
CA LYS A 74 18.67 2.59 6.59
C LYS A 74 19.91 2.10 5.84
N LYS A 75 19.73 1.45 4.69
CA LYS A 75 20.85 0.99 3.84
C LYS A 75 21.63 2.17 3.25
N ALA A 76 20.94 3.20 2.75
CA ALA A 76 21.58 4.40 2.21
C ALA A 76 22.39 5.18 3.26
N ILE A 77 21.82 5.37 4.45
CA ILE A 77 22.50 6.02 5.57
C ILE A 77 23.76 5.25 5.95
N LEU A 78 23.65 3.93 6.16
CA LEU A 78 24.82 3.09 6.47
C LEU A 78 25.90 3.15 5.38
N SER A 79 25.49 3.14 4.11
CA SER A 79 26.42 3.23 2.98
C SER A 79 27.17 4.56 2.94
N VAL A 80 26.48 5.69 3.17
CA VAL A 80 27.07 7.03 3.08
C VAL A 80 27.85 7.40 4.35
N THR A 81 27.24 7.23 5.53
CA THR A 81 27.82 7.68 6.81
C THR A 81 28.73 6.64 7.45
N LYS A 82 28.73 5.40 6.95
CA LYS A 82 29.42 4.25 7.56
C LYS A 82 28.95 3.94 8.98
N SER A 83 27.74 4.38 9.34
CA SER A 83 27.12 4.19 10.65
C SER A 83 25.64 3.86 10.50
N ASP A 84 25.12 2.97 11.35
CA ASP A 84 23.71 2.59 11.34
C ASP A 84 22.80 3.58 12.09
N HIS A 85 23.40 4.55 12.80
CA HIS A 85 22.75 5.54 13.66
C HIS A 85 21.68 4.95 14.60
N SER A 86 21.80 3.67 14.98
CA SER A 86 20.80 2.94 15.78
C SER A 86 19.37 3.10 15.25
N LEU A 87 19.19 3.14 13.92
CA LEU A 87 17.89 3.36 13.29
C LEU A 87 16.91 2.21 13.59
N ILE A 88 15.77 2.57 14.22
CA ILE A 88 14.67 1.66 14.56
C ILE A 88 13.43 2.00 13.71
N TYR A 89 12.81 0.96 13.15
CA TYR A 89 11.57 1.11 12.40
C TYR A 89 10.40 1.47 13.33
N ASN A 90 9.63 2.49 12.96
CA ASN A 90 8.38 2.84 13.62
C ASN A 90 7.21 2.73 12.63
N PRO A 91 6.33 1.72 12.77
CA PRO A 91 5.20 1.53 11.84
C PRO A 91 4.18 2.69 11.88
N SER A 92 4.13 3.44 12.99
CA SER A 92 3.23 4.58 13.15
C SER A 92 3.76 5.88 12.53
N LYS A 93 5.02 5.91 12.05
CA LYS A 93 5.65 7.12 11.51
C LYS A 93 6.49 6.80 10.28
N ARG A 94 6.05 7.29 9.12
CA ARG A 94 6.81 7.17 7.86
C ARG A 94 8.14 7.93 7.95
N PHE A 95 9.25 7.24 7.68
CA PHE A 95 10.55 7.86 7.51
C PHE A 95 10.61 8.59 6.16
N ASN A 96 11.13 9.81 6.08
CA ASN A 96 11.16 10.58 4.84
C ASN A 96 12.27 11.65 4.86
N ARG A 97 12.42 12.37 3.76
CA ARG A 97 13.45 13.41 3.61
C ARG A 97 13.40 14.47 4.71
N SER A 98 12.21 14.87 5.16
CA SER A 98 12.07 15.94 6.17
C SER A 98 12.48 15.49 7.57
N ASN A 99 12.52 14.19 7.86
CA ASN A 99 13.04 13.67 9.12
C ASN A 99 14.47 13.12 9.04
N LEU A 100 15.08 13.04 7.85
CA LEU A 100 16.44 12.54 7.67
C LEU A 100 17.47 13.37 8.45
N LYS A 101 17.50 14.70 8.28
CA LYS A 101 18.45 15.60 8.99
C LYS A 101 18.27 15.58 10.52
N ASN A 102 17.04 15.33 10.98
CA ASN A 102 16.76 15.20 12.41
C ASN A 102 17.20 13.84 12.98
N THR A 103 17.20 12.79 12.15
CA THR A 103 17.56 11.44 12.59
C THR A 103 19.07 11.21 12.52
N VAL A 104 19.72 11.81 11.52
CA VAL A 104 21.16 11.74 11.30
C VAL A 104 21.71 13.17 11.45
N PRO A 105 22.06 13.60 12.67
CA PRO A 105 22.55 14.95 12.88
C PRO A 105 23.89 15.15 12.17
N ASN A 106 24.18 16.39 11.77
CA ASN A 106 25.44 16.81 11.13
C ASN A 106 25.70 16.23 9.72
N LEU A 107 24.65 15.80 8.99
CA LEU A 107 24.80 15.52 7.57
C LEU A 107 25.26 16.77 6.81
N THR A 108 26.33 16.63 6.03
CA THR A 108 26.65 17.62 5.00
C THR A 108 25.56 17.63 3.93
N GLU A 109 25.44 18.73 3.16
CA GLU A 109 24.46 18.76 2.07
C GLU A 109 24.77 17.68 1.01
N SER A 110 26.05 17.43 0.75
CA SER A 110 26.49 16.37 -0.16
C SER A 110 26.08 14.97 0.33
N ASP A 111 26.25 14.66 1.62
CA ASP A 111 25.83 13.38 2.17
C ASP A 111 24.31 13.23 2.16
N TYR A 112 23.59 14.31 2.47
CA TYR A 112 22.12 14.33 2.44
C TYR A 112 21.58 14.03 1.03
N GLU A 113 22.11 14.68 0.00
CA GLU A 113 21.76 14.42 -1.39
C GLU A 113 22.13 12.99 -1.83
N LYS A 114 23.32 12.52 -1.44
CA LYS A 114 23.78 11.17 -1.74
C LYS A 114 22.90 10.08 -1.11
N ILE A 115 22.50 10.26 0.16
CA ILE A 115 21.55 9.34 0.83
C ILE A 115 20.22 9.30 0.08
N ILE A 116 19.73 10.46 -0.37
CA ILE A 116 18.49 10.55 -1.14
C ILE A 116 18.58 9.76 -2.46
N GLN A 117 19.70 9.88 -3.17
CA GLN A 117 19.93 9.17 -4.41
C GLN A 117 20.04 7.65 -4.18
N GLU A 118 20.95 7.23 -3.29
CA GLU A 118 21.18 5.82 -2.98
C GLU A 118 19.92 5.13 -2.46
N LYS A 119 19.09 5.83 -1.68
CA LYS A 119 17.79 5.30 -1.20
C LYS A 119 16.85 4.92 -2.34
N GLU A 120 16.85 5.64 -3.47
CA GLU A 120 15.99 5.28 -4.60
C GLU A 120 16.53 4.05 -5.34
N GLU A 121 17.85 3.87 -5.37
CA GLU A 121 18.50 2.69 -5.95
C GLU A 121 18.25 1.43 -5.09
N TYR A 122 18.42 1.54 -3.77
CA TYR A 122 18.21 0.43 -2.82
C TYR A 122 16.75 0.04 -2.60
N TYR A 123 15.78 0.82 -3.10
CA TYR A 123 14.36 0.49 -2.96
C TYR A 123 14.02 -0.89 -3.54
N ASN A 124 14.64 -1.25 -4.66
CA ASN A 124 14.39 -2.51 -5.34
C ASN A 124 14.85 -3.73 -4.51
N ASP A 125 15.88 -3.57 -3.68
CA ASP A 125 16.41 -4.65 -2.84
C ASP A 125 15.39 -5.15 -1.81
N PHE A 126 14.47 -4.26 -1.41
CA PHE A 126 13.48 -4.51 -0.37
C PHE A 126 12.05 -4.62 -0.91
N LEU A 127 11.86 -4.70 -2.22
CA LEU A 127 10.53 -4.67 -2.83
C LEU A 127 9.60 -5.79 -2.30
N HIS A 128 10.18 -6.95 -2.00
CA HIS A 128 9.50 -8.11 -1.42
C HIS A 128 8.91 -7.87 -0.01
N GLU A 129 9.35 -6.82 0.69
CA GLU A 129 8.85 -6.42 2.01
C GLU A 129 7.60 -5.50 1.92
N THR A 130 7.16 -5.15 0.70
CA THR A 130 5.89 -4.40 0.50
C THR A 130 4.68 -5.30 0.73
N LYS A 131 3.55 -4.71 1.16
CA LYS A 131 2.31 -5.45 1.42
C LYS A 131 1.14 -4.83 0.68
N LEU A 132 0.38 -5.64 -0.06
CA LEU A 132 -0.83 -5.16 -0.74
C LEU A 132 -1.95 -4.83 0.23
N ASN A 133 -2.63 -3.73 -0.03
CA ASN A 133 -3.97 -3.48 0.48
C ASN A 133 -5.00 -4.28 -0.31
N THR A 134 -5.17 -5.54 0.04
CA THR A 134 -6.07 -6.45 -0.71
C THR A 134 -7.49 -5.91 -0.82
N GLU A 135 -7.97 -5.17 0.19
CA GLU A 135 -9.32 -4.58 0.15
C GLU A 135 -9.45 -3.53 -0.97
N ILE A 136 -8.51 -2.59 -1.04
CA ILE A 136 -8.55 -1.50 -2.03
C ILE A 136 -8.16 -1.99 -3.42
N VAL A 137 -7.21 -2.93 -3.49
CA VAL A 137 -6.80 -3.57 -4.74
C VAL A 137 -7.94 -4.39 -5.34
N ASN A 138 -8.76 -5.05 -4.52
CA ASN A 138 -9.96 -5.74 -5.01
C ASN A 138 -10.99 -4.77 -5.61
N ILE A 139 -11.11 -3.55 -5.07
CA ILE A 139 -11.94 -2.50 -5.66
C ILE A 139 -11.36 -2.06 -7.01
N LEU A 140 -10.04 -1.83 -7.09
CA LEU A 140 -9.35 -1.51 -8.33
C LEU A 140 -9.60 -2.58 -9.40
N PHE A 141 -9.43 -3.87 -9.09
CA PHE A 141 -9.67 -4.95 -10.05
C PHE A 141 -11.11 -4.97 -10.56
N LYS A 142 -12.10 -4.86 -9.66
CA LYS A 142 -13.52 -4.82 -10.04
C LYS A 142 -13.82 -3.67 -10.98
N CYS A 143 -13.31 -2.48 -10.67
CA CYS A 143 -13.64 -1.27 -11.42
C CYS A 143 -12.78 -1.06 -12.67
N SER A 144 -11.58 -1.64 -12.75
CA SER A 144 -10.67 -1.46 -13.90
C SER A 144 -11.28 -1.91 -15.24
N ASN A 145 -12.27 -2.80 -15.21
CA ASN A 145 -12.99 -3.26 -16.41
C ASN A 145 -14.18 -2.37 -16.80
N THR A 146 -14.68 -1.53 -15.90
CA THR A 146 -15.96 -0.80 -16.07
C THR A 146 -15.84 0.71 -15.94
N ASN A 147 -14.75 1.19 -15.34
CA ASN A 147 -14.54 2.58 -14.97
C ASN A 147 -13.14 3.03 -15.36
N GLN A 148 -12.99 4.33 -15.60
CA GLN A 148 -11.67 4.93 -15.71
C GLN A 148 -10.99 4.90 -14.34
N THR A 149 -9.83 4.27 -14.29
CA THR A 149 -8.98 4.12 -13.09
C THR A 149 -7.67 4.84 -13.31
N VAL A 150 -7.24 5.60 -12.32
CA VAL A 150 -6.09 6.50 -12.42
C VAL A 150 -5.24 6.39 -11.17
N LEU A 151 -3.94 6.13 -11.35
CA LEU A 151 -3.00 6.28 -10.25
C LEU A 151 -2.63 7.75 -10.11
N VAL A 152 -2.77 8.30 -8.91
CA VAL A 152 -2.39 9.69 -8.61
C VAL A 152 -1.52 9.67 -7.35
N THR A 153 -0.20 9.67 -7.55
CA THR A 153 0.78 9.45 -6.47
C THR A 153 1.83 10.55 -6.39
N ASN A 154 2.28 10.84 -5.16
CA ASN A 154 3.49 11.63 -4.92
C ASN A 154 4.77 10.80 -5.01
N SER A 155 4.75 9.58 -5.56
CA SER A 155 5.96 8.81 -5.82
C SER A 155 6.75 9.34 -7.01
N TYR A 156 8.08 9.14 -7.00
CA TYR A 156 8.87 9.19 -8.24
C TYR A 156 8.40 8.13 -9.22
N LYS A 157 8.46 8.46 -10.51
CA LYS A 157 7.96 7.61 -11.60
C LYS A 157 8.56 6.21 -11.56
N ASN A 158 9.89 6.10 -11.54
CA ASN A 158 10.56 4.79 -11.53
C ASN A 158 10.08 3.90 -10.37
N ARG A 159 10.07 4.46 -9.15
CA ARG A 159 9.60 3.77 -7.95
C ARG A 159 8.14 3.32 -8.07
N ALA A 160 7.24 4.18 -8.54
CA ALA A 160 5.84 3.80 -8.71
C ALA A 160 5.70 2.64 -9.69
N MET A 161 6.39 2.70 -10.84
CA MET A 161 6.30 1.67 -11.87
C MET A 161 6.85 0.32 -11.41
N VAL A 162 8.00 0.28 -10.73
CA VAL A 162 8.54 -0.99 -10.22
C VAL A 162 7.63 -1.61 -9.17
N THR A 163 7.02 -0.81 -8.28
CA THR A 163 6.05 -1.31 -7.29
C THR A 163 4.78 -1.83 -7.94
N LEU A 164 4.23 -1.13 -8.94
CA LEU A 164 3.05 -1.62 -9.66
C LEU A 164 3.32 -2.92 -10.42
N LYS A 165 4.49 -3.01 -11.09
CA LYS A 165 4.90 -4.22 -11.82
C LYS A 165 5.07 -5.42 -10.89
N HIS A 166 5.66 -5.20 -9.71
CA HIS A 166 5.83 -6.25 -8.71
C HIS A 166 4.51 -6.95 -8.34
N PHE A 167 3.42 -6.19 -8.30
CA PHE A 167 2.09 -6.70 -7.97
C PHE A 167 1.16 -6.93 -9.18
N GLY A 168 1.66 -6.74 -10.41
CA GLY A 168 0.84 -6.90 -11.62
C GLY A 168 -0.34 -5.91 -11.68
N LEU A 169 -0.14 -4.67 -11.22
CA LEU A 169 -1.18 -3.64 -11.16
C LEU A 169 -1.06 -2.57 -12.24
N GLU A 170 0.03 -2.53 -13.01
CA GLU A 170 0.29 -1.48 -14.00
C GLU A 170 -0.81 -1.39 -15.06
N ASP A 171 -1.27 -2.53 -15.57
CA ASP A 171 -2.31 -2.64 -16.60
C ASP A 171 -3.72 -2.32 -16.08
N LYS A 172 -3.88 -2.11 -14.76
CA LYS A 172 -5.16 -1.78 -14.13
C LYS A 172 -5.45 -0.29 -14.09
N PHE A 173 -4.59 0.55 -14.64
CA PHE A 173 -4.76 1.99 -14.70
C PHE A 173 -4.80 2.48 -16.14
N ASN A 174 -5.81 3.27 -16.48
CA ASN A 174 -5.86 3.96 -17.76
C ASN A 174 -4.80 5.07 -17.85
N ASN A 175 -4.50 5.71 -16.70
CA ASN A 175 -3.51 6.78 -16.61
C ASN A 175 -2.75 6.71 -15.28
N ILE A 176 -1.49 7.12 -15.31
CA ILE A 176 -0.60 7.16 -14.14
C ILE A 176 0.03 8.54 -14.02
N PHE A 177 -0.32 9.27 -12.97
CA PHE A 177 0.26 10.56 -12.61
C PHE A 177 1.15 10.41 -11.38
N CYS A 178 2.45 10.56 -11.59
CA CYS A 178 3.47 10.55 -10.54
C CYS A 178 3.78 11.98 -10.07
N ARG A 179 4.69 12.10 -9.10
CA ARG A 179 5.15 13.41 -8.60
C ARG A 179 5.72 14.24 -9.73
N GLU A 180 5.29 15.50 -9.79
CA GLU A 180 5.85 16.54 -10.64
C GLU A 180 6.39 17.68 -9.77
N PHE A 181 7.48 18.28 -10.20
CA PHE A 181 8.10 19.44 -9.58
C PHE A 181 7.81 20.67 -10.44
N SER A 182 7.49 21.78 -9.79
CA SER A 182 7.51 23.07 -10.47
C SER A 182 8.94 23.60 -10.55
N ASN A 183 9.20 24.55 -11.44
CA ASN A 183 10.52 25.16 -11.62
C ASN A 183 11.14 25.77 -10.34
N ASN A 184 10.34 25.99 -9.29
CA ASN A 184 10.78 26.53 -8.00
C ASN A 184 10.67 25.50 -6.85
N ASP A 185 10.66 24.20 -7.16
CA ASP A 185 10.47 23.09 -6.21
C ASP A 185 9.20 23.16 -5.36
N LYS A 186 8.26 24.03 -5.71
CA LYS A 186 6.96 24.11 -5.04
C LYS A 186 6.18 22.85 -5.36
N LYS A 187 5.71 22.18 -4.30
CA LYS A 187 4.84 21.01 -4.40
C LYS A 187 3.60 21.33 -5.23
N ILE A 188 3.40 20.56 -6.30
CA ILE A 188 2.19 20.62 -7.13
C ILE A 188 1.14 19.70 -6.49
N ASN A 189 -0.10 20.15 -6.41
CA ASN A 189 -1.22 19.30 -6.00
C ASN A 189 -1.46 18.22 -7.07
N LYS A 190 -1.13 16.97 -6.75
CA LYS A 190 -1.24 15.83 -7.67
C LYS A 190 -2.65 15.63 -8.22
N PHE A 191 -3.69 15.91 -7.42
CA PHE A 191 -5.08 15.75 -7.83
C PHE A 191 -5.48 16.80 -8.85
N GLN A 192 -5.15 18.07 -8.58
CA GLN A 192 -5.44 19.16 -9.52
C GLN A 192 -4.71 18.98 -10.85
N ASN A 193 -3.46 18.51 -10.80
CA ASN A 193 -2.70 18.18 -12.01
C ASN A 193 -3.37 17.06 -12.82
N ALA A 194 -3.75 15.95 -12.17
CA ALA A 194 -4.43 14.83 -12.81
C ALA A 194 -5.78 15.25 -13.42
N ILE A 195 -6.60 16.01 -12.68
CA ILE A 195 -7.88 16.54 -13.17
C ILE A 195 -7.68 17.40 -14.42
N SER A 196 -6.74 18.35 -14.36
CA SER A 196 -6.44 19.25 -15.48
C SER A 196 -6.00 18.48 -16.72
N LYS A 197 -5.06 17.53 -16.58
CA LYS A 197 -4.53 16.73 -17.69
C LYS A 197 -5.56 15.78 -18.29
N LEU A 198 -6.47 15.25 -17.48
CA LEU A 198 -7.54 14.36 -17.95
C LEU A 198 -8.77 15.09 -18.48
N GLY A 199 -8.93 16.38 -18.17
CA GLY A 199 -10.14 17.14 -18.50
C GLY A 199 -11.41 16.63 -17.82
N VAL A 200 -11.29 15.95 -16.67
CA VAL A 200 -12.43 15.34 -15.96
C VAL A 200 -13.03 16.31 -14.95
N SER A 201 -14.36 16.28 -14.78
CA SER A 201 -15.00 17.05 -13.70
C SER A 201 -14.64 16.45 -12.34
N PRO A 202 -14.15 17.23 -11.36
CA PRO A 202 -13.80 16.72 -10.04
C PRO A 202 -15.01 16.14 -9.27
N ASN A 203 -16.24 16.51 -9.64
CA ASN A 203 -17.47 15.96 -9.06
C ASN A 203 -17.72 14.49 -9.45
N LEU A 204 -17.10 14.03 -10.54
CA LEU A 204 -17.17 12.64 -11.01
C LEU A 204 -16.05 11.77 -10.40
N VAL A 205 -15.09 12.39 -9.71
CA VAL A 205 -13.93 11.69 -9.14
C VAL A 205 -14.29 11.14 -7.77
N ILE A 206 -13.88 9.88 -7.53
CA ILE A 206 -13.74 9.33 -6.17
C ILE A 206 -12.26 9.07 -5.92
N ALA A 207 -11.69 9.70 -4.91
CA ALA A 207 -10.29 9.53 -4.52
C ALA A 207 -10.13 8.57 -3.35
N PHE A 208 -9.16 7.67 -3.42
CA PHE A 208 -8.71 6.79 -2.34
C PHE A 208 -7.36 7.29 -1.85
N GLU A 209 -7.29 7.66 -0.57
CA GLU A 209 -6.12 8.32 0.01
C GLU A 209 -6.05 8.05 1.52
N ASN A 210 -4.83 7.88 2.06
CA ASN A 210 -4.59 7.61 3.49
C ASN A 210 -4.08 8.86 4.23
N GLU A 211 -3.35 9.76 3.56
CA GLU A 211 -2.73 10.91 4.22
C GLU A 211 -3.68 12.11 4.34
N GLN A 212 -3.85 12.65 5.55
CA GLN A 212 -4.78 13.79 5.78
C GLN A 212 -4.43 15.02 4.94
N VAL A 213 -3.14 15.33 4.79
CA VAL A 213 -2.68 16.46 3.97
C VAL A 213 -3.07 16.27 2.49
N GLU A 214 -2.98 15.04 1.98
CA GLU A 214 -3.37 14.74 0.60
C GLU A 214 -4.89 14.71 0.43
N ILE A 215 -5.65 14.30 1.45
CA ILE A 215 -7.11 14.44 1.47
C ILE A 215 -7.52 15.91 1.36
N GLU A 216 -6.88 16.81 2.10
CA GLU A 216 -7.14 18.25 1.96
C GLU A 216 -6.74 18.78 0.57
N ASN A 217 -5.65 18.28 -0.01
CA ASN A 217 -5.28 18.61 -1.40
C ASN A 217 -6.36 18.14 -2.41
N ALA A 218 -6.91 16.94 -2.24
CA ALA A 218 -8.00 16.44 -3.08
C ALA A 218 -9.24 17.34 -2.99
N LYS A 219 -9.63 17.76 -1.78
CA LYS A 219 -10.75 18.71 -1.57
C LYS A 219 -10.46 20.06 -2.23
N ASN A 220 -9.25 20.59 -2.08
CA ASN A 220 -8.83 21.84 -2.71
C ASN A 220 -8.84 21.75 -4.25
N ALA A 221 -8.70 20.55 -4.81
CA ALA A 221 -8.88 20.28 -6.24
C ALA A 221 -10.35 20.12 -6.67
N GLY A 222 -11.30 20.30 -5.74
CA GLY A 222 -12.74 20.21 -5.97
C GLY A 222 -13.31 18.80 -5.82
N ILE A 223 -12.52 17.79 -5.43
CA ILE A 223 -13.00 16.42 -5.28
C ILE A 223 -13.86 16.32 -4.01
N GLN A 224 -15.14 16.01 -4.19
CA GLN A 224 -16.10 15.94 -3.08
C GLN A 224 -16.15 14.56 -2.42
N LYS A 225 -15.87 13.50 -3.18
CA LYS A 225 -15.97 12.10 -2.73
C LYS A 225 -14.58 11.54 -2.48
N ILE A 226 -14.21 11.39 -1.21
CA ILE A 226 -12.91 10.87 -0.80
C ILE A 226 -13.13 9.71 0.16
N ILE A 227 -12.53 8.56 -0.16
CA ILE A 227 -12.50 7.38 0.69
C ILE A 227 -11.18 7.40 1.46
N LYS A 228 -11.26 7.74 2.74
CA LYS A 228 -10.11 7.74 3.63
C LYS A 228 -9.70 6.31 3.98
N ILE A 229 -8.47 5.94 3.62
CA ILE A 229 -7.89 4.64 3.92
C ILE A 229 -7.17 4.69 5.26
N LYS A 230 -7.39 3.67 6.10
CA LYS A 230 -6.59 3.46 7.30
C LYS A 230 -5.36 2.66 6.90
N THR A 231 -4.18 3.15 7.26
CA THR A 231 -2.92 2.43 7.05
C THR A 231 -3.00 1.04 7.68
N ILE A 232 -2.45 0.06 6.97
CA ILE A 232 -2.54 -1.39 7.25
C ILE A 232 -1.40 -1.84 8.16
#